data_AF-A0A4Q3AU76-F1
#
_entry.id   AF-A0A4Q3AU76-F1
#
_cell.length_a   1.000
_cell.length_b   1.000
_cell.length_c   1.000
_cell.angle_alpha   90.00
_cell.angle_beta   90.00
_cell.angle_gamma   90.00
#
_symmetry.space_group_name_H-M   'P 1'
#
loop_
_entity.id
_entity.type
_entity.pdbx_description
1 polymer ?
#
loop_
_entity_poly.entity_id
_entity_poly.type
_entity_poly.pdbx_seq_one_letter_code
_entity_poly.pdbx_strand_id
1 'polypeptide(L)'
;MTDLTLDQAASLTAGGTMWSSVAIPEAGIPSFTMSDGPMGIASGKVDERDIARLSPCATALGASWDIDLARRIGTLVGQEAVGRGVDAVLAPNINLARSPLAGRAFEYFS
;
A
#
# COMPACT_ATOMS: atom_id res chain seq x y z
N MET A 1 17.46 21.39 -5.44
CA MET A 1 16.00 21.32 -5.65
C MET A 1 15.76 21.62 -7.11
N THR A 2 14.94 20.83 -7.79
CA THR A 2 14.51 21.11 -9.16
C THR A 2 13.71 22.42 -9.16
N ASP A 3 13.94 23.30 -10.14
CA ASP A 3 13.17 24.54 -10.28
C ASP A 3 11.74 24.21 -10.72
N LEU A 4 10.83 24.11 -9.75
CA LEU A 4 9.40 23.98 -9.98
C LEU A 4 8.74 25.35 -9.92
N THR A 5 7.76 25.57 -10.79
CA THR A 5 6.82 26.68 -10.59
C THR A 5 6.00 26.44 -9.32
N LEU A 6 5.37 27.49 -8.79
CA LEU A 6 4.47 27.35 -7.64
C LEU A 6 3.32 26.37 -7.93
N ASP A 7 2.75 26.43 -9.14
CA ASP A 7 1.66 25.54 -9.56
C ASP A 7 2.14 24.08 -9.64
N GLN A 8 3.34 23.85 -10.17
CA GLN A 8 3.98 22.53 -10.19
C GLN A 8 4.17 22.00 -8.78
N ALA A 9 4.75 22.80 -7.87
CA ALA A 9 4.94 22.42 -6.47
C ALA A 9 3.60 22.13 -5.77
N ALA A 10 2.57 22.96 -5.99
CA ALA A 10 1.24 22.76 -5.42
C ALA A 10 0.58 21.48 -5.94
N SER A 11 0.75 21.13 -7.21
CA SER A 11 0.16 19.91 -7.77
C SER A 11 0.68 18.62 -7.13
N LEU A 12 1.91 18.62 -6.60
CA LEU A 12 2.51 17.46 -5.91
C LEU A 12 1.91 17.21 -4.52
N THR A 13 1.10 18.11 -3.96
CA THR A 13 0.48 17.91 -2.64
C THR A 13 -0.84 17.13 -2.71
N ALA A 14 -1.26 16.69 -3.89
CA ALA A 14 -2.46 15.89 -4.11
C ALA A 14 -2.15 14.71 -5.04
N GLY A 15 -3.01 13.68 -4.99
CA GLY A 15 -2.97 12.61 -5.97
C GLY A 15 -3.28 13.14 -7.37
N GLY A 16 -2.56 12.66 -8.38
CA GLY A 16 -2.93 12.89 -9.78
C GLY A 16 -4.14 12.05 -10.18
N THR A 17 -4.27 10.87 -9.59
CA THR A 17 -5.50 10.05 -9.62
C THR A 17 -5.77 9.50 -8.21
N MET A 18 -6.77 8.63 -8.07
CA MET A 18 -7.02 7.90 -6.82
C MET A 18 -5.79 7.10 -6.34
N TRP A 19 -4.97 6.60 -7.27
CA TRP A 19 -3.91 5.64 -6.99
C TRP A 19 -2.53 6.08 -7.49
N SER A 20 -2.38 7.31 -7.98
CA SER A 20 -1.10 7.75 -8.54
C SER A 20 -0.80 9.21 -8.21
N SER A 21 0.47 9.54 -8.09
CA SER A 21 0.92 10.93 -7.94
C SER A 21 0.87 11.70 -9.27
N VAL A 22 1.00 13.02 -9.21
CA VAL A 22 1.22 13.86 -10.39
C VAL A 22 2.64 13.66 -10.91
N ALA A 23 2.79 13.53 -12.24
CA ALA A 23 4.09 13.59 -12.91
C ALA A 23 4.43 15.01 -13.33
N ILE A 24 5.71 15.38 -13.30
CA ILE A 24 6.25 16.63 -13.85
C ILE A 24 7.45 16.27 -14.74
N PRO A 25 7.22 15.86 -16.01
CA PRO A 25 8.27 15.38 -16.90
C PRO A 25 9.38 16.40 -17.16
N GLU A 26 9.05 17.68 -17.24
CA GLU A 26 10.01 18.77 -17.46
C GLU A 26 11.02 18.90 -16.31
N ALA A 27 10.60 18.48 -15.11
CA ALA A 27 11.42 18.44 -13.91
C ALA A 27 12.03 17.03 -13.66
N GLY A 28 11.81 16.08 -14.57
CA GLY A 28 12.25 14.69 -14.41
C GLY A 28 11.56 13.94 -13.27
N ILE A 29 10.36 14.37 -12.85
CA ILE A 29 9.59 13.75 -11.76
C ILE A 29 8.55 12.80 -12.38
N PRO A 30 8.71 11.47 -12.26
CA PRO A 30 7.71 10.54 -12.73
C PRO A 30 6.50 10.48 -11.78
N SER A 31 5.37 9.99 -12.29
CA SER A 31 4.28 9.53 -11.43
C SER A 31 4.70 8.23 -10.75
N PHE A 32 4.25 8.02 -9.52
CA PHE A 32 4.35 6.73 -8.84
C PHE A 32 2.96 6.24 -8.46
N THR A 33 2.79 4.92 -8.44
CA THR A 33 1.53 4.22 -8.21
C THR A 33 1.46 3.64 -6.80
N MET A 34 0.31 3.78 -6.18
CA MET A 34 -0.02 3.25 -4.87
C MET A 34 -1.15 2.23 -4.99
N SER A 35 -1.17 1.25 -4.09
CA SER A 35 -2.28 0.31 -3.99
C SER A 35 -2.43 -0.17 -2.55
N ASP A 36 -3.68 -0.40 -2.15
CA ASP A 36 -3.96 -1.18 -0.94
C ASP A 36 -3.44 -2.62 -1.09
N GLY A 37 -3.17 -3.36 -0.03
CA GLY A 37 -3.15 -2.93 1.36
C GLY A 37 -2.63 -4.02 2.29
N PRO A 38 -3.00 -4.02 3.57
CA PRO A 38 -2.27 -4.75 4.63
C PRO A 38 -2.29 -6.28 4.56
N MET A 39 -3.09 -6.88 3.66
CA MET A 39 -3.16 -8.34 3.47
C MET A 39 -2.84 -8.80 2.04
N GLY A 40 -2.21 -7.95 1.23
CA GLY A 40 -1.93 -8.22 -0.19
C GLY A 40 -2.33 -7.06 -1.08
N ILE A 41 -2.01 -7.16 -2.38
CA ILE A 41 -2.27 -6.08 -3.34
C ILE A 41 -3.70 -6.17 -3.85
N ALA A 42 -4.52 -5.17 -3.51
CA ALA A 42 -5.89 -5.03 -3.98
C ALA A 42 -5.88 -4.52 -5.41
N SER A 43 -6.45 -5.30 -6.33
CA SER A 43 -6.68 -4.78 -7.67
C SER A 43 -7.77 -3.70 -7.64
N GLY A 44 -7.54 -2.63 -8.42
CA GLY A 44 -8.58 -1.64 -8.71
C GLY A 44 -9.68 -2.16 -9.65
N LYS A 45 -9.59 -3.42 -10.12
CA LYS A 45 -10.58 -4.07 -10.98
C LYS A 45 -11.38 -5.08 -10.17
N VAL A 46 -12.70 -5.04 -10.33
CA VAL A 46 -13.60 -6.09 -9.83
C VAL A 46 -13.81 -7.09 -10.96
N ASP A 47 -12.84 -7.99 -11.13
CA ASP A 47 -12.85 -9.05 -12.15
C ASP A 47 -12.27 -10.33 -11.54
N GLU A 48 -12.99 -11.44 -11.64
CA GLU A 48 -12.59 -12.75 -11.11
C GLU A 48 -11.29 -13.30 -11.69
N ARG A 49 -10.89 -12.81 -12.87
CA ARG A 49 -9.65 -13.19 -13.55
C ARG A 49 -8.45 -12.39 -13.02
N ASP A 50 -8.70 -11.31 -12.27
CA ASP A 50 -7.67 -10.53 -11.59
C ASP A 50 -7.40 -11.11 -10.20
N ILE A 51 -6.60 -12.18 -10.19
CA ILE A 51 -6.30 -12.94 -8.98
C ILE A 51 -5.15 -12.27 -8.24
N ALA A 52 -5.34 -11.95 -6.96
CA ALA A 52 -4.30 -11.48 -6.04
C ALA A 52 -4.00 -12.49 -4.93
N ARG A 53 -2.77 -12.47 -4.40
CA ARG A 53 -2.46 -13.28 -3.21
C ARG A 53 -3.02 -12.61 -1.97
N LEU A 54 -3.78 -13.37 -1.20
CA LEU A 54 -4.27 -12.97 0.11
C LEU A 54 -3.37 -13.56 1.20
N SER A 55 -2.76 -12.71 2.01
CA SER A 55 -2.01 -13.15 3.19
C SER A 55 -2.94 -13.38 4.39
N PRO A 56 -2.48 -14.07 5.44
CA PRO A 56 -3.16 -14.00 6.73
C PRO A 56 -3.34 -12.55 7.19
N CYS A 57 -4.40 -12.29 7.95
CA CYS A 57 -4.64 -10.96 8.51
C CYS A 57 -3.57 -10.59 9.56
N ALA A 58 -3.38 -9.30 9.79
CA ALA A 58 -2.32 -8.82 10.69
C ALA A 58 -2.51 -9.33 12.12
N THR A 59 -3.74 -9.48 12.60
CA THR A 59 -4.00 -10.03 13.94
C THR A 59 -3.49 -11.48 14.05
N ALA A 60 -3.68 -12.29 13.02
CA ALA A 60 -3.16 -13.66 12.99
C ALA A 60 -1.62 -13.68 12.91
N LEU A 61 -1.02 -12.75 12.15
CA LEU A 61 0.43 -12.60 12.10
C LEU A 61 1.00 -12.13 13.44
N GLY A 62 0.36 -11.16 14.11
CA GLY A 62 0.73 -10.71 15.45
C GLY A 62 0.63 -11.83 16.48
N ALA A 63 -0.45 -12.61 16.43
CA ALA A 63 -0.64 -13.78 17.30
C ALA A 63 0.37 -14.92 17.07
N SER A 64 1.10 -14.92 15.96
CA SER A 64 2.17 -15.91 15.72
C SER A 64 3.44 -15.63 16.52
N TRP A 65 3.68 -14.37 16.91
CA TRP A 65 4.94 -13.91 17.51
C TRP A 65 6.20 -14.28 16.69
N ASP A 66 6.04 -14.55 15.40
CA ASP A 66 7.12 -14.95 14.49
C ASP A 66 7.48 -13.79 13.54
N ILE A 67 8.58 -13.11 13.86
CA ILE A 67 9.11 -11.98 13.09
C ILE A 67 9.58 -12.45 11.70
N ASP A 68 10.10 -13.66 11.58
CA ASP A 68 10.59 -14.20 10.31
C ASP A 68 9.41 -14.58 9.40
N LEU A 69 8.30 -15.07 9.96
CA LEU A 69 7.04 -15.21 9.23
C LEU A 69 6.53 -13.86 8.73
N ALA A 70 6.44 -12.84 9.60
CA ALA A 70 5.99 -11.51 9.19
C ALA A 70 6.87 -10.92 8.07
N ARG A 71 8.21 -11.09 8.16
CA ARG A 71 9.15 -10.67 7.12
C ARG A 71 8.90 -11.40 5.79
N ARG A 72 8.72 -12.73 5.82
CA ARG A 72 8.43 -13.53 4.61
C ARG A 72 7.14 -13.09 3.93
N ILE A 73 6.08 -12.82 4.70
CA ILE A 73 4.82 -12.30 4.17
C ILE A 73 5.04 -10.92 3.55
N GLY A 74 5.75 -10.01 4.22
CA GLY A 74 6.10 -8.70 3.66
C GLY A 74 6.88 -8.80 2.35
N THR A 75 7.86 -9.70 2.25
CA THR A 75 8.60 -9.96 1.01
C THR A 75 7.68 -10.47 -0.10
N LEU A 76 6.78 -11.41 0.21
CA LEU A 76 5.83 -11.96 -0.77
C LEU A 76 4.90 -10.87 -1.32
N VAL A 77 4.34 -10.02 -0.44
CA VAL A 77 3.47 -8.91 -0.86
C VAL A 77 4.26 -7.87 -1.68
N GLY A 78 5.49 -7.55 -1.28
CA GLY A 78 6.35 -6.63 -2.03
C GLY A 78 6.71 -7.14 -3.42
N GLN A 79 6.97 -8.44 -3.57
CA GLN A 79 7.20 -9.05 -4.89
C GLN A 79 5.97 -8.97 -5.78
N GLU A 80 4.77 -9.13 -5.23
CA GLU A 80 3.53 -8.94 -5.98
C GLU A 80 3.30 -7.47 -6.37
N ALA A 81 3.63 -6.53 -5.50
CA ALA A 81 3.57 -5.10 -5.81
C ALA A 81 4.44 -4.76 -7.02
N VAL A 82 5.70 -5.21 -7.02
CA VAL A 82 6.62 -5.03 -8.15
C VAL A 82 6.06 -5.66 -9.43
N GLY A 83 5.54 -6.90 -9.34
CA GLY A 83 4.94 -7.59 -10.48
C GLY A 83 3.70 -6.90 -11.06
N ARG A 84 3.02 -6.06 -10.26
CA ARG A 84 1.84 -5.28 -10.66
C ARG A 84 2.14 -3.82 -11.00
N GLY A 85 3.40 -3.38 -10.90
CA GLY A 85 3.78 -1.98 -11.14
C GLY A 85 3.30 -1.03 -10.04
N VAL A 86 3.20 -1.52 -8.80
CA VAL A 86 2.87 -0.70 -7.62
C VAL A 86 4.18 -0.28 -6.94
N ASP A 87 4.41 1.02 -6.85
CA ASP A 87 5.61 1.61 -6.26
C ASP A 87 5.53 1.69 -4.73
N ALA A 88 4.32 1.88 -4.19
CA ALA A 88 4.09 1.96 -2.74
C ALA A 88 2.82 1.21 -2.33
N VAL A 89 2.97 0.31 -1.35
CA VAL A 89 1.84 -0.42 -0.76
C VAL A 89 1.33 0.34 0.45
N LEU A 90 0.01 0.55 0.54
CA LEU A 90 -0.63 1.22 1.68
C LEU A 90 -0.77 0.25 2.88
N ALA A 91 0.37 -0.12 3.44
CA ALA A 91 0.51 -1.14 4.49
C ALA A 91 1.81 -0.93 5.29
N PRO A 92 1.95 -1.55 6.48
CA PRO A 92 0.92 -2.25 7.25
C PRO A 92 -0.04 -1.30 7.97
N ASN A 93 -1.11 -1.87 8.56
CA ASN A 93 -1.95 -1.14 9.50
C ASN A 93 -1.52 -1.48 10.95
N ILE A 94 -1.08 -0.47 11.69
CA ILE A 94 -0.52 -0.60 13.05
C ILE A 94 -1.33 0.20 14.09
N ASN A 95 -2.60 0.48 13.79
CA ASN A 95 -3.52 1.00 14.79
C ASN A 95 -3.70 0.02 15.95
N LEU A 96 -4.19 0.53 17.10
CA LEU A 96 -4.46 -0.29 18.29
C LEU A 96 -5.94 -0.64 18.38
N ALA A 97 -6.25 -1.91 18.63
CA ALA A 97 -7.62 -2.36 18.89
C ALA A 97 -8.08 -1.99 20.31
N ARG A 98 -8.26 -0.68 20.60
CA ARG A 98 -8.71 -0.19 21.92
C ARG A 98 -10.04 -0.82 22.38
N SER A 99 -10.91 -1.14 21.43
CA SER A 99 -12.20 -1.77 21.66
C SER A 99 -12.32 -3.01 20.78
N PRO A 100 -12.90 -4.13 21.28
CA PRO A 100 -13.17 -5.31 20.47
C PRO A 100 -14.20 -5.03 19.35
N LEU A 101 -14.89 -3.89 19.38
CA LEU A 101 -15.85 -3.48 18.36
C LEU A 101 -15.20 -2.68 17.20
N ALA A 102 -13.87 -2.50 17.21
CA ALA A 102 -13.19 -1.79 16.13
C ALA A 102 -13.31 -2.58 14.81
N GLY A 103 -14.04 -2.03 13.84
CA GLY A 103 -14.38 -2.73 12.59
C GLY A 103 -13.19 -3.11 11.70
N ARG A 104 -12.02 -2.50 11.91
CA ARG A 104 -10.77 -2.83 11.21
C ARG A 104 -9.76 -3.57 12.09
N ALA A 105 -10.15 -4.03 13.29
CA ALA A 105 -9.24 -4.70 14.22
C ALA A 105 -8.50 -5.89 13.60
N PHE A 106 -9.12 -6.61 12.67
CA PHE A 106 -8.50 -7.72 11.95
C PHE A 106 -7.28 -7.31 11.10
N GLU A 107 -7.20 -6.04 10.68
CA GLU A 107 -6.06 -5.47 9.96
C GLU A 107 -4.95 -5.00 10.89
N TYR A 108 -5.19 -4.96 12.21
CA TYR A 108 -4.22 -4.51 13.20
C TYR A 108 -3.45 -5.72 13.74
N PHE A 109 -2.18 -5.52 14.10
CA PHE A 109 -1.36 -6.59 14.66
C PHE A 109 -1.78 -7.01 16.08
N SER A 110 -2.38 -6.11 16.88
CA SER A 110 -2.80 -6.37 18.26
C SER A 110 -3.95 -5.48 18.75
#